data_AF-A0AAU4PM93-F1
#
_entry.id   AF-A0AAU4PM93-F1
#
_cell.length_a   1.000
_cell.length_b   1.000
_cell.length_c   1.000
_cell.angle_alpha   90.00
_cell.angle_beta   90.00
_cell.angle_gamma   90.00
#
_symmetry.space_group_name_H-M   'P 1'
#
loop_
_entity.id
_entity.type
_entity.pdbx_description
1 polymer ?
#
loop_
_entity_poly.entity_id
_entity_poly.type
_entity_poly.pdbx_seq_one_letter_code
_entity_poly.pdbx_strand_id
1 'polypeptide(L)'
;MAGRFDTTDTQQRLIIEDASTEQHDVLLQLADVILRLAGELDYLTAPTLCDTVARIMAAGHRHLFLDLSAIVWCDSASLYTLLGIRSALQDADGSLTVTAASPAIHHALDSTGLHLGI
;
A
#
# COMPACT_ATOMS: atom_id res chain seq x y z
N MET A 1 -21.30 -13.89 -23.00
CA MET A 1 -20.68 -13.38 -21.75
C MET A 1 -19.35 -12.72 -22.12
N ALA A 2 -19.39 -11.46 -22.52
CA ALA A 2 -18.19 -10.65 -22.76
C ALA A 2 -18.17 -9.56 -21.70
N GLY A 3 -17.26 -9.68 -20.74
CA GLY A 3 -16.95 -8.60 -19.81
C GLY A 3 -16.28 -7.49 -20.61
N ARG A 4 -17.03 -6.42 -20.84
CA ARG A 4 -16.55 -5.21 -21.50
C ARG A 4 -15.65 -4.48 -20.51
N PHE A 5 -14.33 -4.68 -20.64
CA PHE A 5 -13.35 -3.77 -20.05
C PHE A 5 -13.45 -2.45 -20.81
N ASP A 6 -14.07 -1.46 -20.17
CA ASP A 6 -14.11 -0.10 -20.70
C ASP A 6 -12.76 0.56 -20.39
N THR A 7 -11.87 0.55 -21.38
CA THR A 7 -10.61 1.31 -21.41
C THR A 7 -10.90 2.75 -21.79
N THR A 8 -11.40 3.56 -20.85
CA THR A 8 -11.46 5.02 -21.02
C THR A 8 -11.43 5.73 -19.66
N ASP A 9 -10.26 6.08 -19.12
CA ASP A 9 -9.91 7.48 -18.77
C ASP A 9 -8.47 7.57 -18.19
N THR A 10 -7.78 8.67 -18.50
CA THR A 10 -6.30 8.77 -18.58
C THR A 10 -5.66 9.51 -17.39
N GLN A 11 -6.13 9.37 -16.14
CA GLN A 11 -5.57 10.14 -15.00
C GLN A 11 -5.42 9.41 -13.63
N GLN A 12 -5.36 8.08 -13.61
CA GLN A 12 -5.29 7.27 -12.36
C GLN A 12 -3.88 7.21 -11.75
N ARG A 13 -3.40 8.33 -11.18
CA ARG A 13 -2.10 8.37 -10.49
C ARG A 13 -2.25 8.00 -9.03
N LEU A 14 -1.70 6.85 -8.62
CA LEU A 14 -1.35 6.61 -7.23
C LEU A 14 -0.38 7.70 -6.78
N ILE A 15 -0.80 8.48 -5.79
CA ILE A 15 0.08 9.45 -5.12
C ILE A 15 0.66 8.73 -3.91
N ILE A 16 1.99 8.68 -3.85
CA ILE A 16 2.72 8.18 -2.69
C ILE A 16 3.39 9.38 -2.04
N GLU A 17 2.90 9.79 -0.88
CA GLU A 17 3.53 10.83 -0.08
C GLU A 17 4.38 10.17 1.00
N ASP A 18 5.67 10.53 1.01
CA ASP A 18 6.57 10.19 2.09
C ASP A 18 6.39 11.22 3.21
N ALA A 19 5.85 10.78 4.35
CA ALA A 19 5.65 11.64 5.51
C ALA A 19 6.87 11.67 6.44
N SER A 20 8.08 11.32 5.97
CA SER A 20 9.35 11.39 6.74
C SER A 20 9.78 12.82 7.15
N THR A 21 8.86 13.79 7.19
CA THR A 21 9.17 15.20 7.46
C THR A 21 9.02 15.52 8.96
N GLU A 22 10.18 15.60 9.64
CA GLU A 22 10.53 16.59 10.67
C GLU A 22 9.69 16.76 11.94
N GLN A 23 8.75 15.88 12.29
CA GLN A 23 8.01 15.97 13.56
C GLN A 23 7.94 14.63 14.29
N HIS A 24 8.85 14.47 15.26
CA HIS A 24 8.93 13.35 16.18
C HIS A 24 7.70 13.32 17.10
N ASP A 25 6.63 12.66 16.65
CA ASP A 25 5.55 12.23 17.54
C ASP A 25 6.02 10.98 18.29
N VAL A 26 6.08 11.06 19.62
CA VAL A 26 6.70 10.07 20.52
C VAL A 26 6.02 8.68 20.44
N LEU A 27 4.87 8.57 19.77
CA LEU A 27 4.11 7.33 19.59
C LEU A 27 4.62 6.41 18.46
N LEU A 28 5.44 6.92 17.53
CA LEU A 28 5.84 6.21 16.30
C LEU A 28 7.27 5.64 16.33
N GLN A 29 7.89 5.52 17.51
CA GLN A 29 9.29 5.09 17.70
C GLN A 29 9.70 3.72 17.10
N LEU A 30 8.80 3.01 16.41
CA LEU A 30 9.06 1.69 15.81
C LEU A 30 9.00 1.66 14.27
N ALA A 31 8.62 2.74 13.59
CA ALA A 31 8.62 2.77 12.13
C ALA A 31 9.50 3.86 11.57
N ASP A 32 10.25 3.49 10.54
CA ASP A 32 11.23 4.38 9.93
C ASP A 32 10.59 5.27 8.86
N VAL A 33 9.48 4.83 8.25
CA VAL A 33 8.84 5.53 7.11
C VAL A 33 7.32 5.32 7.12
N ILE A 34 6.58 6.39 6.82
CA ILE A 34 5.13 6.34 6.55
C ILE A 34 4.89 6.67 5.08
N LEU A 35 4.22 5.78 4.37
CA LEU A 35 3.75 5.97 3.00
C LEU A 35 2.25 6.19 2.99
N ARG A 36 1.83 7.38 2.57
CA ARG A 36 0.40 7.68 2.35
C ARG A 36 0.05 7.42 0.91
N LEU A 37 -0.92 6.54 0.70
CA LEU A 37 -1.41 6.18 -0.62
C LEU A 37 -2.77 6.84 -0.88
N ALA A 38 -2.86 7.56 -1.98
CA ALA A 38 -4.10 8.16 -2.45
C ALA A 38 -4.39 7.80 -3.90
N GLY A 39 -5.68 7.60 -4.22
CA GLY A 39 -6.14 7.22 -5.55
C GLY A 39 -6.48 5.75 -5.65
N GLU A 40 -6.05 5.10 -6.72
CA GLU A 40 -6.41 3.71 -7.04
C GLU A 40 -5.20 2.79 -6.85
N LEU A 41 -5.44 1.59 -6.31
CA LEU A 41 -4.44 0.54 -6.15
C LEU A 41 -4.84 -0.69 -6.98
N ASP A 42 -4.20 -0.80 -8.14
CA ASP A 42 -4.53 -1.73 -9.21
C ASP A 42 -3.26 -2.30 -9.87
N TYR A 43 -3.42 -3.16 -10.87
CA TYR A 43 -2.29 -3.74 -11.59
C TYR A 43 -1.36 -2.71 -12.27
N LEU A 44 -1.82 -1.49 -12.56
CA LEU A 44 -1.03 -0.42 -13.17
C LEU A 44 -0.19 0.34 -12.15
N THR A 45 -0.74 0.54 -10.95
CA THR A 45 -0.14 1.33 -9.86
C THR A 45 0.66 0.47 -8.89
N ALA A 46 0.36 -0.82 -8.78
CA ALA A 46 1.07 -1.79 -7.95
C ALA A 46 2.60 -1.82 -8.22
N PRO A 47 3.10 -1.81 -9.48
CA PRO A 47 4.54 -1.73 -9.73
C PRO A 47 5.21 -0.49 -9.13
N THR A 48 4.53 0.67 -9.19
CA THR A 48 5.05 1.92 -8.63
C THR A 48 5.19 1.86 -7.10
N LEU A 49 4.24 1.21 -6.43
CA LEU A 49 4.31 0.93 -5.00
C LEU A 49 5.49 0.01 -4.68
N CYS A 50 5.62 -1.11 -5.40
CA CYS A 50 6.73 -2.06 -5.24
C CYS A 50 8.09 -1.37 -5.40
N ASP A 51 8.28 -0.59 -6.47
CA ASP A 51 9.53 0.13 -6.73
C ASP A 51 9.85 1.12 -5.62
N THR A 52 8.82 1.77 -5.07
CA THR A 52 8.99 2.74 -3.97
C THR A 52 9.42 2.06 -2.69
N VAL A 53 8.75 0.96 -2.31
CA VAL A 53 9.16 0.13 -1.17
C VAL A 53 10.56 -0.42 -1.35
N ALA A 54 10.92 -0.90 -2.55
CA ALA A 54 12.25 -1.42 -2.83
C ALA A 54 13.34 -0.35 -2.64
N ARG A 55 13.09 0.91 -3.05
CA ARG A 55 14.02 2.03 -2.79
C ARG A 55 14.18 2.32 -1.29
N ILE A 56 13.09 2.27 -0.54
CA ILE A 56 13.09 2.50 0.91
C ILE A 56 13.87 1.40 1.64
N MET A 57 13.64 0.14 1.27
CA MET A 57 14.40 -1.00 1.78
C MET A 57 15.89 -0.91 1.42
N ALA A 58 16.21 -0.48 0.21
CA ALA A 58 17.60 -0.25 -0.23
C ALA A 58 18.28 0.89 0.55
N ALA A 59 17.52 1.87 1.04
CA ALA A 59 18.01 2.91 1.94
C ALA A 59 18.18 2.45 3.40
N GLY A 60 17.79 1.21 3.72
CA GLY A 60 17.97 0.58 5.04
C GLY A 60 16.71 0.61 5.92
N HIS A 61 15.63 1.26 5.49
CA HIS A 61 14.38 1.34 6.23
C HIS A 61 13.54 0.07 6.01
N ARG A 62 13.15 -0.59 7.11
CA ARG A 62 12.51 -1.92 7.06
C ARG A 62 11.19 -1.97 7.80
N HIS A 63 10.84 -0.93 8.54
CA HIS A 63 9.57 -0.82 9.25
C HIS A 63 8.72 0.28 8.61
N LEU A 64 7.66 -0.13 7.90
CA LEU A 64 6.82 0.77 7.10
C LEU A 64 5.40 0.83 7.65
N PHE A 65 4.87 2.04 7.73
CA PHE A 65 3.42 2.28 7.82
C PHE A 65 2.87 2.61 6.44
N LEU A 66 1.74 1.99 6.10
CA LEU A 66 1.00 2.25 4.88
C LEU A 66 -0.35 2.85 5.25
N ASP A 67 -0.54 4.14 5.02
CA ASP A 67 -1.83 4.81 5.20
C ASP A 67 -2.64 4.64 3.92
N LEU A 68 -3.74 3.90 4.04
CA LEU A 68 -4.64 3.58 2.93
C LEU A 68 -5.95 4.37 2.97
N SER A 69 -6.05 5.40 3.82
CA SER A 69 -7.30 6.12 4.05
C SER A 69 -7.82 6.83 2.82
N ALA A 70 -6.92 7.26 1.93
CA ALA A 70 -7.22 7.97 0.69
C ALA A 70 -7.29 7.05 -0.54
N ILE A 71 -7.22 5.73 -0.38
CA ILE A 71 -7.48 4.79 -1.47
C ILE A 71 -8.98 4.75 -1.76
N VAL A 72 -9.36 5.05 -3.00
CA VAL A 72 -10.76 5.06 -3.45
C VAL A 72 -11.16 3.78 -4.18
N TRP A 73 -10.18 3.01 -4.66
CA TRP A 73 -10.42 1.74 -5.35
C TRP A 73 -9.24 0.78 -5.19
N CYS A 74 -9.51 -0.51 -5.05
CA CYS A 74 -8.50 -1.54 -5.04
C CYS A 74 -9.00 -2.84 -5.66
N ASP A 75 -8.23 -3.43 -6.57
CA ASP A 75 -8.54 -4.76 -7.09
C ASP A 75 -8.03 -5.87 -6.14
N SER A 76 -8.61 -7.06 -6.29
CA SER A 76 -8.22 -8.23 -5.49
C SER A 76 -6.77 -8.67 -5.73
N ALA A 77 -6.23 -8.43 -6.93
CA ALA A 77 -4.87 -8.83 -7.28
C ALA A 77 -3.82 -7.98 -6.54
N SER A 78 -4.10 -6.70 -6.35
CA SER A 78 -3.20 -5.73 -5.73
C SER A 78 -3.15 -5.87 -4.21
N LEU A 79 -4.13 -6.53 -3.59
CA LEU A 79 -4.01 -7.00 -2.22
C LEU A 79 -2.88 -8.03 -2.04
N TYR A 80 -2.66 -8.88 -3.04
CA TYR A 80 -1.51 -9.79 -3.02
C TYR A 80 -0.18 -9.04 -3.16
N THR A 81 -0.17 -7.87 -3.81
CA THR A 81 1.00 -6.98 -3.81
C THR A 81 1.31 -6.50 -2.39
N LEU A 82 0.31 -6.08 -1.61
CA LEU A 82 0.52 -5.68 -0.21
C LEU A 82 1.04 -6.84 0.65
N LEU A 83 0.53 -8.06 0.42
CA LEU A 83 1.03 -9.28 1.07
C LEU A 83 2.48 -9.59 0.69
N GLY A 84 2.82 -9.45 -0.59
CA GLY A 84 4.19 -9.65 -1.10
C GLY A 84 5.17 -8.64 -0.49
N ILE A 85 4.78 -7.37 -0.42
CA ILE A 85 5.56 -6.33 0.26
C ILE A 85 5.77 -6.67 1.74
N ARG A 86 4.72 -7.08 2.45
CA ARG A 86 4.83 -7.49 3.85
C ARG A 86 5.81 -8.66 4.02
N SER A 87 5.72 -9.67 3.16
CA SER A 87 6.64 -10.82 3.17
C SER A 87 8.08 -10.38 2.95
N ALA A 88 8.33 -9.53 1.95
CA ALA A 88 9.68 -9.04 1.66
C ALA A 88 10.30 -8.23 2.81
N LEU A 89 9.49 -7.42 3.50
CA LEU A 89 9.94 -6.70 4.70
C LEU A 89 10.23 -7.67 5.84
N GLN A 90 9.37 -8.65 6.09
CA GLN A 90 9.57 -9.66 7.12
C GLN A 90 10.84 -10.49 6.89
N ASP A 91 11.12 -10.88 5.64
CA ASP A 91 12.35 -11.58 5.26
C ASP A 91 13.62 -10.74 5.52
N ALA A 92 13.47 -9.41 5.64
CA ALA A 92 14.52 -8.46 5.98
C ALA A 92 14.52 -8.06 7.47
N ASP A 93 13.86 -8.81 8.36
CA ASP A 93 13.65 -8.47 9.78
C ASP A 93 12.86 -7.15 10.01
N GLY A 94 12.00 -6.81 9.04
CA GLY A 94 11.17 -5.62 9.00
C GLY A 94 9.68 -5.89 9.28
N SER A 95 8.86 -4.85 9.11
CA SER A 95 7.41 -4.94 9.25
C SER A 95 6.68 -4.02 8.27
N LEU A 96 5.48 -4.46 7.85
CA LEU A 96 4.48 -3.61 7.20
C LEU A 96 3.27 -3.53 8.11
N THR A 97 2.90 -2.32 8.51
CA THR A 97 1.66 -2.05 9.23
C THR A 97 0.77 -1.17 8.37
N VAL A 98 -0.39 -1.69 8.00
CA VAL A 98 -1.42 -0.91 7.33
C VAL A 98 -2.20 -0.12 8.37
N THR A 99 -2.44 1.14 8.07
CA THR A 99 -3.18 2.07 8.91
C THR A 99 -4.35 2.65 8.11
N ALA A 100 -5.44 2.94 8.81
CA ALA A 100 -6.60 3.64 8.27
C ALA A 100 -7.12 3.05 6.94
N ALA A 101 -7.37 1.74 6.88
CA ALA A 101 -7.89 1.11 5.68
C ALA A 101 -9.21 1.74 5.23
N SER A 102 -9.28 2.17 3.97
CA SER A 102 -10.50 2.75 3.42
C SER A 102 -11.58 1.69 3.20
N PRO A 103 -12.86 2.08 3.05
CA PRO A 103 -13.93 1.15 2.69
C PRO A 103 -13.66 0.35 1.42
N ALA A 104 -12.92 0.91 0.45
CA ALA A 104 -12.52 0.21 -0.76
C ALA A 104 -11.57 -0.96 -0.47
N ILE A 105 -10.62 -0.77 0.46
CA ILE A 105 -9.73 -1.83 0.92
C ILE A 105 -10.50 -2.92 1.66
N HIS A 106 -11.41 -2.55 2.56
CA HIS A 106 -12.27 -3.52 3.25
C HIS A 106 -13.10 -4.35 2.26
N HIS A 107 -13.73 -3.72 1.28
CA HIS A 107 -14.49 -4.42 0.25
C HIS A 107 -13.63 -5.38 -0.58
N ALA A 108 -12.41 -4.96 -0.95
CA ALA A 108 -11.49 -5.81 -1.68
C ALA A 108 -11.07 -7.03 -0.83
N LEU A 109 -10.78 -6.84 0.47
CA LEU A 109 -10.43 -7.93 1.39
C LEU A 109 -11.59 -8.93 1.55
N ASP A 110 -12.81 -8.44 1.74
CA ASP A 110 -14.01 -9.29 1.85
C ASP A 110 -14.22 -10.16 0.60
N SER A 111 -13.93 -9.62 -0.58
CA SER A 111 -14.06 -10.35 -1.84
C SER A 111 -13.04 -11.48 -2.03
N THR A 112 -11.92 -11.43 -1.28
CA THR A 112 -10.82 -12.40 -1.41
C THR A 112 -10.71 -13.35 -0.22
N GLY A 113 -11.41 -13.09 0.89
CA GLY A 113 -11.29 -13.83 2.14
C GLY A 113 -9.94 -13.61 2.87
N LEU A 114 -9.16 -12.61 2.43
CA LEU A 114 -7.85 -12.30 3.01
C LEU A 114 -8.01 -11.54 4.32
N HIS A 115 -7.28 -11.97 5.35
CA HIS A 115 -7.08 -11.22 6.58
C HIS A 115 -5.69 -10.56 6.54
N LEU A 116 -5.63 -9.30 6.13
CA LEU A 116 -4.59 -8.40 6.61
C LEU A 116 -4.96 -8.13 8.07
N GLY A 117 -4.07 -8.36 9.04
CA GLY A 117 -4.37 -8.09 10.45
C GLY A 117 -4.45 -6.59 10.73
N ILE A 118 -5.55 -5.96 10.27
CA ILE A 118 -5.83 -4.52 10.25
C ILE A 118 -7.20 -4.24 10.84
#